data_AF-A0A7V8R4P1-F1
#
_entry.id   AF-A0A7V8R4P1-F1
#
_cell.length_a   1.000
_cell.length_b   1.000
_cell.length_c   1.000
_cell.angle_alpha   90.00
_cell.angle_beta   90.00
_cell.angle_gamma   90.00
#
_symmetry.space_group_name_H-M   'P 1'
#
loop_
_entity.id
_entity.type
_entity.pdbx_description
1 polymer ?
#
loop_
_entity_poly.entity_id
_entity_poly.type
_entity_poly.pdbx_seq_one_letter_code
_entity_poly.pdbx_strand_id
1 'polypeptide(L)'
;MFAGRYLWWMLMGIGIFMFAALSLDYITWLTIQLSGCGDMAGACEPALRLISGVLKPACIWAAIAVLFMATLLRLHALSLIWFWGPIVAIWFVASTPILLFLAADAAALTRPATLAALPVALLFLAAFVAYLMIAVEDGDMPPLAASAPLRLALRLTAVYGALAGAAFMPELSRIAGTLLDMPALSVIIALAQPYLQTVLTLGAGSMAPAYAVLTAFIAALAASLLPHAAAPQPSRSTIMLRRLRR
;
A
#
# COMPACT_ATOMS: atom_id res chain seq x y z
N MET A 1 13.89 -21.35 2.27
CA MET A 1 13.20 -21.69 3.54
C MET A 1 12.98 -20.53 4.54
N PHE A 2 13.59 -19.34 4.38
CA PHE A 2 13.40 -18.21 5.33
C PHE A 2 12.25 -17.24 4.98
N ALA A 3 11.75 -17.23 3.74
CA ALA A 3 10.82 -16.20 3.27
C ALA A 3 9.40 -16.31 3.85
N GLY A 4 8.85 -17.53 4.01
CA GLY A 4 7.50 -17.74 4.56
C GLY A 4 7.38 -17.40 6.05
N ARG A 5 8.46 -17.61 6.82
CA ARG A 5 8.47 -17.31 8.27
C ARG A 5 8.39 -15.80 8.52
N TYR A 6 9.09 -14.99 7.72
CA TYR A 6 9.04 -13.53 7.78
C TYR A 6 7.63 -12.99 7.45
N LEU A 7 6.99 -13.53 6.41
CA LEU A 7 5.63 -13.19 6.01
C LEU A 7 4.62 -13.39 7.14
N TRP A 8 4.71 -14.53 7.81
CA TRP A 8 3.85 -14.89 8.93
C TRP A 8 4.02 -13.94 10.12
N TRP A 9 5.26 -13.61 10.48
CA TRP A 9 5.53 -12.63 11.55
C TRP A 9 5.00 -11.24 11.22
N MET A 10 5.00 -10.82 9.94
CA MET A 10 4.46 -9.53 9.53
C MET A 10 2.94 -9.49 9.56
N LEU A 11 2.27 -10.54 9.07
CA LEU A 11 0.82 -10.68 9.20
C LEU A 11 0.39 -10.70 10.67
N MET A 12 1.13 -11.41 11.52
CA MET A 12 0.91 -11.41 12.97
C MET A 12 1.12 -10.02 13.57
N GLY A 13 2.19 -9.31 13.20
CA GLY A 13 2.44 -7.94 13.68
C GLY A 13 1.34 -6.96 13.31
N ILE A 14 0.92 -6.94 12.04
CA ILE A 14 -0.20 -6.11 11.57
C ILE A 14 -1.50 -6.51 12.29
N GLY A 15 -1.77 -7.81 12.40
CA GLY A 15 -2.93 -8.33 13.11
C GLY A 15 -2.96 -7.92 14.58
N ILE A 16 -1.82 -7.95 15.28
CA ILE A 16 -1.70 -7.53 16.68
C ILE A 16 -2.00 -6.04 16.83
N PHE A 17 -1.44 -5.17 15.98
CA PHE A 17 -1.70 -3.73 16.09
C PHE A 17 -3.15 -3.36 15.72
N MET A 18 -3.74 -4.04 14.73
CA MET A 18 -5.16 -3.86 14.39
C MET A 18 -6.08 -4.40 15.50
N PHE A 19 -5.77 -5.56 16.05
CA PHE A 19 -6.49 -6.13 17.18
C PHE A 19 -6.41 -5.24 18.42
N ALA A 20 -5.22 -4.69 18.71
CA ALA A 20 -5.04 -3.72 19.79
C ALA A 20 -5.90 -2.46 19.55
N ALA A 21 -5.88 -1.90 18.34
CA ALA A 21 -6.70 -0.73 17.99
C ALA A 21 -8.21 -1.00 18.16
N LEU A 22 -8.71 -2.16 17.74
CA LEU A 22 -10.10 -2.56 17.93
C LEU A 22 -10.44 -2.79 19.42
N SER A 23 -9.52 -3.42 20.16
CA SER A 23 -9.70 -3.66 21.60
C SER A 23 -9.78 -2.36 22.40
N LEU A 24 -9.08 -1.31 21.95
CA LEU A 24 -9.14 0.01 22.58
C LEU A 24 -10.55 0.64 22.49
N ASP A 25 -11.33 0.37 21.44
CA ASP A 25 -12.72 0.83 21.36
C ASP A 25 -13.59 0.16 22.44
N TYR A 26 -13.43 -1.15 22.63
CA TYR A 26 -14.13 -1.89 23.68
C TYR A 26 -13.68 -1.47 25.09
N ILE A 27 -12.37 -1.24 25.29
CA ILE A 27 -11.83 -0.74 26.56
C ILE A 27 -12.35 0.68 26.84
N THR A 28 -12.40 1.55 25.82
CA THR A 28 -12.96 2.90 25.96
C THR A 28 -14.42 2.84 26.39
N TRP A 29 -15.23 2.02 25.72
CA TRP A 29 -16.64 1.79 26.08
C TRP A 29 -16.79 1.26 27.51
N LEU A 30 -16.01 0.24 27.89
CA LEU A 30 -16.03 -0.36 29.23
C LEU A 30 -15.60 0.65 30.31
N THR A 31 -14.61 1.49 30.02
CA THR A 31 -14.12 2.54 30.93
C THR A 31 -15.21 3.58 31.20
N ILE A 32 -15.96 3.98 30.17
CA ILE A 32 -17.10 4.92 30.31
C ILE A 32 -18.19 4.31 31.21
N GLN A 33 -18.53 3.04 31.00
CA GLN A 33 -19.56 2.35 31.79
C GLN A 33 -19.15 2.14 33.25
N LEU A 34 -17.90 1.75 33.52
CA LEU A 34 -17.42 1.47 34.88
C LEU A 34 -17.15 2.74 35.70
N SER A 35 -16.79 3.85 35.05
CA SER A 35 -16.48 5.10 35.75
C SER A 35 -17.70 5.95 36.10
N GLY A 36 -18.91 5.59 35.64
CA GLY A 36 -20.13 6.38 35.84
C GLY A 36 -20.07 7.79 35.21
N CYS A 37 -19.06 8.00 34.40
CA CYS A 37 -18.65 9.31 33.93
C CYS A 37 -19.54 9.83 32.77
N GLY A 38 -20.39 8.96 32.21
CA GLY A 38 -21.48 9.36 31.30
C GLY A 38 -22.52 10.27 31.94
N ASP A 39 -22.64 10.28 33.27
CA ASP A 39 -23.63 11.08 34.00
C ASP A 39 -23.14 12.50 34.33
N MET A 40 -21.84 12.79 34.13
CA MET A 40 -21.21 14.08 34.42
C MET A 40 -20.61 14.67 33.13
N ALA A 41 -21.21 15.75 32.63
CA ALA A 41 -20.80 16.40 31.39
C ALA A 41 -19.30 16.79 31.41
N GLY A 42 -18.52 16.23 30.48
CA GLY A 42 -17.10 16.57 30.29
C GLY A 42 -16.10 15.82 31.19
N ALA A 43 -16.54 15.02 32.17
CA ALA A 43 -15.62 14.25 33.02
C ALA A 43 -14.83 13.18 32.24
N CYS A 44 -15.38 12.71 31.12
CA CYS A 44 -14.81 11.64 30.30
C CYS A 44 -13.88 12.16 29.21
N GLU A 45 -13.92 13.46 28.95
CA GLU A 45 -13.16 14.14 27.89
C GLU A 45 -11.65 13.82 27.93
N PRO A 46 -10.93 13.88 29.07
CA PRO A 46 -9.50 13.57 29.09
C PRO A 46 -9.18 12.10 28.78
N ALA A 47 -10.01 11.16 29.24
CA ALA A 47 -9.83 9.74 28.96
C ALA A 47 -10.15 9.41 27.49
N LEU A 48 -11.24 9.99 26.97
CA LEU A 48 -11.63 9.86 25.56
C LEU A 48 -10.55 10.42 24.63
N ARG A 49 -10.02 11.61 24.96
CA ARG A 49 -8.97 12.27 24.18
C ARG A 49 -7.66 11.47 24.17
N LEU A 50 -7.29 10.84 25.28
CA LEU A 50 -6.11 9.99 25.34
C LEU A 50 -6.28 8.72 24.51
N ILE A 51 -7.38 7.98 24.71
CA ILE A 51 -7.55 6.67 24.07
C ILE A 51 -7.90 6.82 22.59
N SER A 52 -8.94 7.60 22.26
CA SER A 52 -9.41 7.78 20.88
C SER A 52 -8.54 8.77 20.10
N GLY A 53 -7.99 9.80 20.76
CA GLY A 53 -7.23 10.85 20.10
C GLY A 53 -5.73 10.58 19.97
N VAL A 54 -5.14 9.72 20.81
CA VAL A 54 -3.69 9.46 20.79
C VAL A 54 -3.37 7.98 20.62
N LEU A 55 -3.87 7.12 21.50
CA LEU A 55 -3.43 5.72 21.56
C LEU A 55 -3.92 4.91 20.35
N LYS A 56 -5.19 5.05 19.99
CA LYS A 56 -5.78 4.41 18.81
C LYS A 56 -5.06 4.84 17.51
N PRO A 57 -4.93 6.13 17.17
CA PRO A 57 -4.16 6.55 16.00
C PRO A 57 -2.70 6.11 16.04
N ALA A 58 -2.05 6.07 17.22
CA ALA A 58 -0.68 5.57 17.32
C ALA A 58 -0.55 4.07 16.95
N CYS A 59 -1.48 3.21 17.41
CA CYS A 59 -1.51 1.79 17.01
C CYS A 59 -1.70 1.63 15.50
N ILE A 60 -2.54 2.48 14.90
CA ILE A 60 -2.82 2.46 13.46
C ILE A 60 -1.58 2.89 12.67
N TRP A 61 -0.94 3.99 13.08
CA TRP A 61 0.31 4.44 12.49
C TRP A 61 1.42 3.39 12.60
N ALA A 62 1.50 2.68 13.73
CA ALA A 62 2.43 1.57 13.90
C ALA A 62 2.12 0.42 12.91
N ALA A 63 0.86 0.04 12.73
CA ALA A 63 0.47 -0.97 11.75
C ALA A 63 0.84 -0.57 10.31
N ILE A 64 0.56 0.69 9.93
CA ILE A 64 0.90 1.25 8.61
C ILE A 64 2.42 1.24 8.42
N ALA A 65 3.18 1.69 9.43
CA ALA A 65 4.64 1.72 9.39
C ALA A 65 5.24 0.32 9.24
N VAL A 66 4.71 -0.67 9.97
CA VAL A 66 5.13 -2.07 9.83
C VAL A 66 4.84 -2.58 8.41
N LEU A 67 3.64 -2.36 7.87
CA LEU A 67 3.30 -2.76 6.49
C LEU A 67 4.19 -2.06 5.44
N PHE A 68 4.55 -0.80 5.65
CA PHE A 68 5.44 -0.08 4.74
C PHE A 68 6.87 -0.61 4.78
N MET A 69 7.45 -0.72 5.97
CA MET A 69 8.80 -1.25 6.19
C MET A 69 8.93 -2.69 5.70
N ALA A 70 7.91 -3.50 5.95
CA ALA A 70 7.72 -4.84 5.41
C ALA A 70 7.89 -4.88 3.89
N THR A 71 7.15 -4.02 3.20
CA THR A 71 7.12 -3.95 1.74
C THR A 71 8.46 -3.47 1.20
N LEU A 72 9.09 -2.46 1.82
CA LEU A 72 10.41 -1.98 1.41
C LEU A 72 11.51 -3.02 1.62
N LEU A 73 11.55 -3.68 2.78
CA LEU A 73 12.53 -4.74 3.03
C LEU A 73 12.35 -5.88 2.02
N ARG A 74 11.10 -6.18 1.66
CA ARG A 74 10.79 -7.18 0.63
C ARG A 74 11.33 -6.77 -0.74
N LEU A 75 11.10 -5.53 -1.15
CA LEU A 75 11.63 -4.99 -2.39
C LEU A 75 13.17 -4.96 -2.41
N HIS A 76 13.79 -4.67 -1.28
CA HIS A 76 15.24 -4.70 -1.12
C HIS A 76 15.79 -6.13 -1.31
N ALA A 77 15.17 -7.12 -0.66
CA ALA A 77 15.56 -8.53 -0.79
C ALA A 77 15.44 -9.04 -2.24
N LEU A 78 14.51 -8.49 -3.02
CA LEU A 78 14.33 -8.82 -4.43
C LEU A 78 15.16 -7.93 -5.37
N SER A 79 15.99 -7.02 -4.86
CA SER A 79 16.76 -6.02 -5.64
C SER A 79 15.92 -5.09 -6.53
N LEU A 80 14.62 -4.96 -6.23
CA LEU A 80 13.64 -4.17 -6.99
C LEU A 80 13.42 -2.77 -6.39
N ILE A 81 14.04 -2.47 -5.25
CA ILE A 81 13.79 -1.27 -4.44
C ILE A 81 13.99 0.04 -5.19
N TRP A 82 14.91 0.10 -6.15
CA TRP A 82 15.28 1.37 -6.78
C TRP A 82 14.14 1.97 -7.62
N PHE A 83 13.40 1.12 -8.33
CA PHE A 83 12.23 1.57 -9.11
C PHE A 83 10.92 1.46 -8.31
N TRP A 84 10.72 0.34 -7.61
CA TRP A 84 9.44 0.06 -6.96
C TRP A 84 9.30 0.72 -5.58
N GLY A 85 10.41 1.04 -4.90
CA GLY A 85 10.39 1.69 -3.59
C GLY A 85 9.69 3.05 -3.62
N PRO A 86 10.10 3.98 -4.51
CA PRO A 86 9.44 5.28 -4.66
C PRO A 86 7.96 5.16 -5.04
N ILE A 87 7.62 4.24 -5.95
CA ILE A 87 6.23 4.01 -6.39
C ILE A 87 5.35 3.55 -5.22
N VAL A 88 5.83 2.54 -4.47
CA VAL A 88 5.13 2.03 -3.29
C VAL A 88 4.97 3.12 -2.23
N ALA A 89 6.00 3.94 -2.01
CA ALA A 89 5.90 5.08 -1.09
C ALA A 89 4.80 6.06 -1.49
N ILE A 90 4.71 6.41 -2.78
CA ILE A 90 3.63 7.28 -3.28
C ILE A 90 2.26 6.62 -3.06
N TRP A 91 2.11 5.33 -3.37
CA TRP A 91 0.84 4.62 -3.14
C TRP A 91 0.46 4.56 -1.67
N PHE A 92 1.43 4.33 -0.77
CA PHE A 92 1.21 4.35 0.67
C PHE A 92 0.74 5.72 1.15
N VAL A 93 1.46 6.78 0.78
CA VAL A 93 1.13 8.15 1.17
C VAL A 93 -0.27 8.52 0.68
N ALA A 94 -0.59 8.22 -0.58
CA ALA A 94 -1.91 8.43 -1.17
C ALA A 94 -3.03 7.60 -0.50
N SER A 95 -2.69 6.46 0.09
CA SER A 95 -3.63 5.56 0.78
C SER A 95 -3.77 5.87 2.28
N THR A 96 -2.89 6.68 2.86
CA THR A 96 -2.91 7.02 4.30
C THR A 96 -4.28 7.51 4.79
N PRO A 97 -4.99 8.42 4.09
CA PRO A 97 -6.25 8.96 4.58
C PRO A 97 -7.32 7.88 4.75
N ILE A 98 -7.43 6.96 3.78
CA ILE A 98 -8.41 5.87 3.86
C ILE A 98 -7.99 4.81 4.88
N LEU A 99 -6.68 4.53 5.02
CA LEU A 99 -6.16 3.59 6.02
C LEU A 99 -6.42 4.10 7.45
N LEU A 100 -6.31 5.41 7.67
CA LEU A 100 -6.66 6.07 8.92
C LEU A 100 -8.19 6.10 9.12
N PHE A 101 -8.97 6.38 8.08
CA PHE A 101 -10.44 6.38 8.14
C PHE A 101 -11.00 5.00 8.50
N LEU A 102 -10.50 3.94 7.85
CA LEU A 102 -10.90 2.55 8.11
C LEU A 102 -10.69 2.14 9.57
N ALA A 103 -9.72 2.76 10.22
CA ALA A 103 -9.30 2.40 11.56
C ALA A 103 -9.82 3.38 12.63
N ALA A 104 -10.22 4.60 12.27
CA ALA A 104 -10.79 5.58 13.20
C ALA A 104 -12.24 5.26 13.57
N ASP A 105 -13.06 4.82 12.61
CA ASP A 105 -14.50 4.68 12.81
C ASP A 105 -15.06 3.40 12.16
N ALA A 106 -15.04 2.30 12.92
CA ALA A 106 -15.61 1.02 12.49
C ALA A 106 -17.13 1.07 12.29
N ALA A 107 -17.83 2.04 12.90
CA ALA A 107 -19.27 2.21 12.78
C ALA A 107 -19.66 3.06 11.55
N ALA A 108 -18.81 4.00 11.13
CA ALA A 108 -18.97 4.73 9.86
C ALA A 108 -18.63 3.88 8.61
N LEU A 109 -18.17 2.64 8.81
CA LEU A 109 -17.79 1.69 7.77
C LEU A 109 -19.00 1.10 7.02
N THR A 110 -19.90 1.95 6.52
CA THR A 110 -20.95 1.50 5.62
C THR A 110 -20.32 1.15 4.26
N ARG A 111 -20.63 -0.05 3.74
CA ARG A 111 -20.17 -0.51 2.40
C ARG A 111 -20.19 0.57 1.31
N PRO A 112 -21.26 1.39 1.14
CA PRO A 112 -21.28 2.41 0.10
C PRO A 112 -20.28 3.54 0.33
N ALA A 113 -20.09 4.00 1.58
CA ALA A 113 -19.14 5.07 1.89
C ALA A 113 -17.69 4.61 1.66
N THR A 114 -17.36 3.38 2.05
CA THR A 114 -16.03 2.81 1.81
C THR A 114 -15.71 2.61 0.33
N LEU A 115 -16.69 2.18 -0.48
CA LEU A 115 -16.48 1.98 -1.92
C LEU A 115 -16.36 3.31 -2.67
N ALA A 116 -17.10 4.33 -2.23
CA ALA A 116 -17.02 5.67 -2.82
C ALA A 116 -15.71 6.40 -2.48
N ALA A 117 -15.15 6.15 -1.30
CA ALA A 117 -13.92 6.80 -0.82
C ALA A 117 -12.64 6.02 -1.16
N LEU A 118 -12.72 4.87 -1.84
CA LEU A 118 -11.58 4.00 -2.05
C LEU A 118 -10.59 4.63 -3.04
N PRO A 119 -9.38 5.02 -2.62
CA PRO A 119 -8.42 5.62 -3.52
C PRO A 119 -7.87 4.53 -4.45
N VAL A 120 -7.79 4.85 -5.74
CA VAL A 120 -7.25 3.93 -6.75
C VAL A 120 -5.83 3.47 -6.38
N ALA A 121 -5.02 4.35 -5.77
CA ALA A 121 -3.70 4.02 -5.27
C ALA A 121 -3.68 2.85 -4.26
N LEU A 122 -4.70 2.73 -3.41
CA LEU A 122 -4.83 1.60 -2.47
C LEU A 122 -5.04 0.29 -3.23
N LEU A 123 -5.79 0.30 -4.32
CA LEU A 123 -6.02 -0.89 -5.14
C LEU A 123 -4.74 -1.35 -5.84
N PHE A 124 -3.94 -0.42 -6.37
CA PHE A 124 -2.62 -0.74 -6.93
C PHE A 124 -1.69 -1.31 -5.85
N LEU A 125 -1.66 -0.68 -4.68
CA LEU A 125 -0.85 -1.14 -3.56
C LEU A 125 -1.27 -2.54 -3.11
N ALA A 126 -2.56 -2.79 -2.91
CA ALA A 126 -3.10 -4.08 -2.49
C ALA A 126 -2.78 -5.19 -3.51
N ALA A 127 -2.98 -4.93 -4.80
CA ALA A 127 -2.64 -5.86 -5.86
C ALA A 127 -1.13 -6.18 -5.89
N PHE A 128 -0.29 -5.16 -5.74
CA PHE A 128 1.16 -5.34 -5.75
C PHE A 128 1.67 -6.07 -4.50
N VAL A 129 1.16 -5.73 -3.31
CA VAL A 129 1.49 -6.46 -2.07
C VAL A 129 1.03 -7.91 -2.19
N ALA A 130 -0.18 -8.19 -2.69
CA ALA A 130 -0.64 -9.57 -2.91
C ALA A 130 0.29 -10.34 -3.86
N TYR A 131 0.71 -9.71 -4.97
CA TYR A 131 1.70 -10.30 -5.88
C TYR A 131 3.03 -10.61 -5.18
N LEU A 132 3.55 -9.69 -4.37
CA LEU A 132 4.78 -9.88 -3.60
C LEU A 132 4.67 -11.00 -2.55
N MET A 133 3.45 -11.37 -2.14
CA MET A 133 3.21 -12.51 -1.25
C MET A 133 3.24 -13.83 -2.04
N ILE A 134 2.62 -13.85 -3.23
CA ILE A 134 2.49 -15.04 -4.08
C ILE A 134 3.82 -15.42 -4.76
N ALA A 135 4.57 -14.45 -5.31
CA ALA A 135 5.78 -14.67 -6.11
C ALA A 135 6.99 -15.27 -5.34
N VAL A 136 6.75 -15.80 -4.15
CA VAL A 136 7.74 -16.17 -3.13
C VAL A 136 7.65 -17.63 -2.75
N GLU A 137 6.44 -18.20 -2.78
CA GLU A 137 6.24 -19.62 -2.52
C GLU A 137 6.92 -20.49 -3.59
N ASP A 138 7.01 -19.98 -4.83
CA ASP A 138 7.52 -20.76 -5.97
C ASP A 138 9.05 -20.78 -6.15
N GLY A 139 9.82 -20.08 -5.30
CA GLY A 139 11.25 -20.34 -5.01
C GLY A 139 12.32 -20.30 -6.12
N ASP A 140 11.99 -20.53 -7.40
CA ASP A 140 12.95 -20.89 -8.44
C ASP A 140 13.05 -19.87 -9.59
N MET A 141 12.16 -18.87 -9.66
CA MET A 141 12.22 -17.82 -10.68
C MET A 141 12.39 -16.43 -10.07
N PRO A 142 13.23 -15.55 -10.66
CA PRO A 142 13.26 -14.15 -10.28
C PRO A 142 11.85 -13.55 -10.47
N PRO A 143 11.27 -12.86 -9.48
CA PRO A 143 10.00 -12.18 -9.66
C PRO A 143 10.14 -11.15 -10.78
N LEU A 144 9.14 -11.05 -11.65
CA LEU A 144 9.19 -10.29 -12.90
C LEU A 144 10.28 -10.74 -13.90
N ALA A 145 10.69 -12.02 -13.90
CA ALA A 145 11.41 -12.66 -15.01
C ALA A 145 10.52 -12.81 -16.25
N ALA A 146 9.87 -11.72 -16.63
CA ALA A 146 8.96 -11.64 -17.72
C ALA A 146 9.63 -11.07 -18.97
N SER A 147 9.01 -11.32 -20.11
CA SER A 147 9.38 -10.70 -21.38
C SER A 147 9.53 -9.17 -21.24
N ALA A 148 10.46 -8.58 -22.00
CA ALA A 148 10.67 -7.13 -22.04
C ALA A 148 9.37 -6.29 -22.17
N PRO A 149 8.39 -6.66 -23.03
CA PRO A 149 7.14 -5.91 -23.12
C PRO A 149 6.29 -6.00 -21.84
N LEU A 150 6.26 -7.15 -21.16
CA LEU A 150 5.48 -7.29 -19.92
C LEU A 150 6.07 -6.42 -18.79
N ARG A 151 7.39 -6.37 -18.68
CA ARG A 151 8.07 -5.47 -17.73
C ARG A 151 7.76 -4.01 -18.04
N LEU A 152 7.76 -3.61 -19.31
CA LEU A 152 7.40 -2.26 -19.70
C LEU A 152 5.94 -1.93 -19.33
N ALA A 153 5.01 -2.84 -19.64
CA ALA A 153 3.60 -2.68 -19.28
C ALA A 153 3.42 -2.52 -17.76
N LEU A 154 4.08 -3.35 -16.94
CA LEU A 154 4.05 -3.24 -15.48
C LEU A 154 4.59 -1.90 -14.99
N ARG A 155 5.71 -1.41 -15.55
CA ARG A 155 6.28 -0.12 -15.16
C ARG A 155 5.36 1.05 -15.54
N LEU A 156 4.81 1.04 -16.75
CA LEU A 156 3.92 2.12 -17.23
C LEU A 156 2.63 2.18 -16.42
N THR A 157 2.00 1.03 -16.19
CA THR A 157 0.77 0.94 -15.40
C THR A 157 1.02 1.31 -13.92
N ALA A 158 2.19 0.95 -13.37
CA ALA A 158 2.56 1.35 -12.01
C ALA A 158 2.83 2.86 -11.88
N VAL A 159 3.54 3.46 -12.86
CA VAL A 159 3.76 4.91 -12.91
C VAL A 159 2.44 5.65 -13.06
N TYR A 160 1.54 5.17 -13.92
CA TYR A 160 0.19 5.73 -14.02
C TYR A 160 -0.53 5.67 -12.67
N GLY A 161 -0.49 4.54 -11.97
CA GLY A 161 -1.10 4.40 -10.64
C GLY A 161 -0.51 5.36 -9.61
N ALA A 162 0.81 5.60 -9.65
CA ALA A 162 1.48 6.55 -8.77
C ALA A 162 1.07 8.00 -9.08
N LEU A 163 1.01 8.37 -10.36
CA LEU A 163 0.53 9.68 -10.80
C LEU A 163 -0.94 9.89 -10.43
N ALA A 164 -1.79 8.87 -10.59
CA ALA A 164 -3.17 8.91 -10.14
C ALA A 164 -3.26 9.09 -8.62
N GLY A 165 -2.47 8.37 -7.84
CA GLY A 165 -2.37 8.57 -6.40
C GLY A 165 -2.01 10.01 -6.02
N ALA A 166 -1.02 10.59 -6.68
CA ALA A 166 -0.61 11.98 -6.44
C ALA A 166 -1.67 13.00 -6.90
N ALA A 167 -2.30 12.77 -8.04
CA ALA A 167 -3.30 13.68 -8.62
C ALA A 167 -4.57 13.76 -7.77
N PHE A 168 -5.04 12.62 -7.26
CA PHE A 168 -6.30 12.52 -6.51
C PHE A 168 -6.14 12.65 -4.99
N MET A 169 -4.93 12.93 -4.49
CA MET A 169 -4.68 13.12 -3.07
C MET A 169 -4.83 14.60 -2.68
N PRO A 170 -5.93 14.99 -1.99
CA PRO A 170 -6.20 16.41 -1.68
C PRO A 170 -5.16 17.03 -0.73
N GLU A 171 -4.60 16.24 0.18
CA GLU A 171 -3.64 16.71 1.19
C GLU A 171 -2.17 16.67 0.71
N LEU A 172 -1.91 16.25 -0.53
CA LEU A 172 -0.53 16.11 -1.03
C LEU A 172 0.23 17.44 -0.99
N SER A 173 -0.43 18.53 -1.37
CA SER A 173 0.16 19.88 -1.36
C SER A 173 0.57 20.30 0.05
N ARG A 174 -0.28 20.05 1.04
CA ARG A 174 -0.02 20.35 2.45
C ARG A 174 1.08 19.49 3.03
N ILE A 175 1.05 18.18 2.77
CA ILE A 175 2.08 17.25 3.24
C ILE A 175 3.42 17.62 2.63
N ALA A 176 3.50 17.84 1.33
CA ALA A 176 4.75 18.18 0.67
C ALA A 176 5.32 19.53 1.14
N GLY A 177 4.46 20.55 1.32
CA GLY A 177 4.89 21.85 1.84
C GLY A 177 5.40 21.81 3.28
N THR A 178 4.77 21.00 4.14
CA THR A 178 5.15 20.89 5.56
C THR A 178 6.36 19.98 5.78
N LEU A 179 6.48 18.87 5.04
CA LEU A 179 7.57 17.92 5.21
C LEU A 179 8.91 18.46 4.67
N LEU A 180 8.85 19.27 3.62
CA LEU A 180 10.04 19.83 2.95
C LEU A 180 10.35 21.27 3.40
N ASP A 181 9.53 21.84 4.29
CA ASP A 181 9.60 23.24 4.73
C ASP A 181 9.66 24.24 3.55
N MET A 182 8.91 23.91 2.48
CA MET A 182 8.91 24.62 1.21
C MET A 182 7.49 25.04 0.82
N PRO A 183 6.99 26.20 1.26
CA PRO A 183 5.64 26.66 0.95
C PRO A 183 5.43 26.95 -0.55
N ALA A 184 6.48 27.24 -1.31
CA ALA A 184 6.38 27.37 -2.77
C ALA A 184 6.01 26.04 -3.45
N LEU A 185 6.47 24.93 -2.89
CA LEU A 185 6.26 23.59 -3.44
C LEU A 185 4.80 23.13 -3.24
N SER A 186 4.15 23.52 -2.14
CA SER A 186 2.71 23.25 -1.94
C SER A 186 1.86 23.96 -2.99
N VAL A 187 2.18 25.21 -3.33
CA VAL A 187 1.49 26.00 -4.36
C VAL A 187 1.66 25.37 -5.74
N ILE A 188 2.89 24.97 -6.10
CA ILE A 188 3.17 24.34 -7.39
C ILE A 188 2.39 23.01 -7.52
N ILE A 189 2.38 22.19 -6.46
CA ILE A 189 1.64 20.92 -6.47
C ILE A 189 0.13 21.19 -6.58
N ALA A 190 -0.41 22.12 -5.79
CA ALA A 190 -1.83 22.46 -5.84
C ALA A 190 -2.28 22.94 -7.23
N LEU A 191 -1.41 23.67 -7.94
CA LEU A 191 -1.66 24.10 -9.32
C LEU A 191 -1.52 22.96 -10.33
N ALA A 192 -0.57 22.05 -10.15
CA ALA A 192 -0.30 20.95 -11.08
C ALA A 192 -1.31 19.79 -10.98
N GLN A 193 -1.86 19.55 -9.78
CA GLN A 193 -2.82 18.47 -9.52
C GLN A 193 -4.06 18.47 -10.44
N PRO A 194 -4.79 19.58 -10.66
CA PRO A 194 -5.97 19.56 -11.54
C PRO A 194 -5.61 19.28 -13.00
N TYR A 195 -4.46 19.76 -13.49
CA TYR A 195 -3.97 19.41 -14.83
C TYR A 195 -3.69 17.92 -14.93
N LEU A 196 -3.01 17.35 -13.93
CA LEU A 196 -2.70 15.93 -13.89
C LEU A 196 -3.99 15.08 -13.82
N GLN A 197 -4.99 15.48 -13.04
CA GLN A 197 -6.31 14.82 -13.01
C GLN A 197 -6.98 14.84 -14.39
N THR A 198 -6.94 15.97 -15.09
CA THR A 198 -7.55 16.12 -16.43
C THR A 198 -6.88 15.21 -17.45
N VAL A 199 -5.54 15.14 -17.44
CA VAL A 199 -4.76 14.27 -18.32
C VAL A 199 -5.01 12.79 -18.00
N LEU A 200 -5.00 12.41 -16.72
CA LEU A 200 -5.16 11.01 -16.30
C LEU A 200 -6.58 10.47 -16.51
N THR A 201 -7.59 11.34 -16.44
CA THR A 201 -8.99 11.00 -16.79
C THR A 201 -9.25 11.07 -18.29
N LEU A 202 -8.24 11.41 -19.11
CA LEU A 202 -8.35 11.59 -20.56
C LEU A 202 -9.47 12.59 -20.93
N GLY A 203 -9.72 13.58 -20.07
CA GLY A 203 -10.81 14.55 -20.22
C GLY A 203 -12.22 13.96 -20.01
N ALA A 204 -12.36 12.69 -19.67
CA ALA A 204 -13.66 12.04 -19.47
C ALA A 204 -14.34 12.40 -18.14
N GLY A 205 -13.62 13.06 -17.23
CA GLY A 205 -14.12 13.41 -15.89
C GLY A 205 -14.50 12.20 -15.03
N SER A 206 -14.06 11.00 -15.40
CA SER A 206 -14.39 9.74 -14.72
C SER A 206 -13.15 8.95 -14.35
N MET A 207 -13.28 8.09 -13.33
CA MET A 207 -12.21 7.18 -12.88
C MET A 207 -12.10 5.91 -13.73
N ALA A 208 -12.92 5.75 -14.77
CA ALA A 208 -12.92 4.58 -15.65
C ALA A 208 -11.54 4.27 -16.27
N PRO A 209 -10.74 5.25 -16.75
CA PRO A 209 -9.40 4.99 -17.26
C PRO A 209 -8.50 4.40 -16.18
N ALA A 210 -8.61 4.89 -14.94
CA ALA A 210 -7.77 4.43 -13.85
C ALA A 210 -8.07 2.97 -13.46
N TYR A 211 -9.33 2.57 -13.50
CA TYR A 211 -9.73 1.17 -13.31
C TYR A 211 -9.28 0.28 -14.47
N ALA A 212 -9.32 0.76 -15.71
CA ALA A 212 -8.82 0.00 -16.87
C ALA A 212 -7.29 -0.22 -16.80
N VAL A 213 -6.54 0.79 -16.32
CA VAL A 213 -5.10 0.64 -16.11
C VAL A 213 -4.80 -0.30 -14.94
N LEU A 214 -5.61 -0.27 -13.88
CA LEU A 214 -5.51 -1.22 -12.76
C LEU A 214 -5.75 -2.66 -13.20
N THR A 215 -6.78 -2.92 -14.03
CA THR A 215 -7.03 -4.28 -14.52
C THR A 215 -5.88 -4.76 -15.42
N ALA A 216 -5.33 -3.89 -16.26
CA ALA A 216 -4.13 -4.18 -17.04
C ALA A 216 -2.91 -4.48 -16.15
N PHE A 217 -2.72 -3.75 -15.05
CA PHE A 217 -1.66 -4.00 -14.07
C PHE A 217 -1.80 -5.37 -13.42
N ILE A 218 -3.00 -5.70 -12.92
CA ILE A 218 -3.29 -7.02 -12.30
C ILE A 218 -3.07 -8.14 -13.31
N ALA A 219 -3.58 -7.99 -14.54
CA ALA A 219 -3.38 -8.97 -15.61
C ALA A 219 -1.89 -9.15 -15.93
N ALA A 220 -1.11 -8.07 -15.97
CA ALA A 220 0.32 -8.15 -16.21
C ALA A 220 1.09 -8.80 -15.05
N LEU A 221 0.67 -8.56 -13.80
CA LEU A 221 1.22 -9.23 -12.61
C LEU A 221 0.92 -10.74 -12.69
N ALA A 222 -0.33 -11.12 -12.96
CA ALA A 222 -0.72 -12.51 -13.12
C ALA A 222 0.03 -13.20 -14.27
N ALA A 223 0.17 -12.54 -15.41
CA ALA A 223 0.93 -13.05 -16.55
C ALA A 223 2.42 -13.23 -16.22
N SER A 224 2.98 -12.41 -15.31
CA SER A 224 4.37 -12.55 -14.88
C SER A 224 4.61 -13.78 -14.00
N LEU A 225 3.56 -14.38 -13.45
CA LEU A 225 3.61 -15.63 -12.68
C LEU A 225 3.57 -16.87 -13.57
N LEU A 226 3.15 -16.74 -14.83
CA LEU A 226 3.08 -17.88 -15.73
C LEU A 226 4.48 -18.38 -16.10
N PRO A 227 4.72 -19.71 -16.08
CA PRO A 227 5.97 -20.28 -16.53
C PRO A 227 6.20 -19.89 -18.00
N HIS A 228 7.26 -19.13 -18.24
CA HIS A 228 7.62 -18.76 -19.60
C HIS A 228 8.11 -20.01 -20.31
N ALA A 229 7.37 -20.47 -21.33
CA ALA A 229 7.69 -21.65 -22.15
C ALA A 229 9.01 -21.55 -22.93
N ALA A 230 9.83 -20.53 -22.67
CA ALA A 230 11.13 -20.29 -23.28
C ALA A 230 12.21 -20.22 -22.18
N ALA A 231 12.35 -21.27 -21.38
CA ALA A 231 13.65 -21.54 -20.79
C ALA A 231 14.55 -22.03 -21.93
N PRO A 232 15.60 -21.29 -22.34
CA PRO A 232 16.57 -21.83 -23.27
C PRO A 232 17.16 -23.08 -22.62
N GLN A 233 17.15 -24.20 -23.34
CA GLN A 233 17.85 -25.40 -22.93
C GLN A 233 19.26 -25.00 -22.46
N PRO A 234 19.72 -25.45 -21.28
CA PRO A 234 21.04 -25.10 -20.80
C PRO A 234 22.06 -25.47 -21.88
N SER A 235 22.74 -24.44 -22.39
CA SER A 235 23.82 -24.59 -23.36
C SER A 235 24.78 -25.66 -22.86
N ARG A 236 25.19 -26.60 -23.75
CA ARG A 236 26.09 -27.73 -23.46
C ARG A 236 27.32 -27.35 -22.62
N SER A 237 27.77 -26.09 -22.67
CA SER A 237 28.89 -25.59 -21.84
C SER A 237 28.61 -25.64 -20.33
N THR A 238 27.38 -25.33 -19.91
CA THR A 238 26.97 -25.38 -18.49
C THR A 238 26.87 -26.81 -17.96
N ILE A 239 26.56 -27.78 -18.82
CA ILE A 239 26.55 -29.21 -18.46
C ILE A 239 27.99 -29.73 -18.33
N MET A 240 28.92 -29.27 -19.19
CA MET A 240 30.34 -29.64 -19.11
C MET A 240 31.02 -29.11 -17.84
N LEU A 241 30.74 -27.86 -17.45
CA LEU A 241 31.28 -27.28 -16.21
C LEU A 241 30.78 -28.00 -14.95
N ARG A 242 29.58 -28.57 -14.98
CA ARG A 242 29.04 -29.35 -13.85
C ARG A 242 29.64 -30.76 -13.74
N ARG A 243 30.13 -31.33 -14.86
CA ARG A 243 30.87 -32.61 -14.87
C ARG A 243 32.32 -32.48 -14.43
N LEU A 244 32.95 -31.32 -14.63
CA LEU A 244 34.32 -31.05 -14.20
C LEU A 244 34.44 -30.71 -12.70
N ARG A 245 33.31 -30.50 -12.02
CA ARG A 245 33.24 -30.12 -10.60
C ARG A 245 32.80 -31.26 -9.66
N ARG A 246 32.60 -32.46 -10.21
CA ARG A 246 32.44 -33.72 -9.44
C ARG A 246 33.71 -34.54 -9.62
#